data_AF-A0A8J8SBA4-F1
#
_entry.id   AF-A0A8J8SBA4-F1
#
_cell.length_a   1.000
_cell.length_b   1.000
_cell.length_c   1.000
_cell.angle_alpha   90.00
_cell.angle_beta   90.00
_cell.angle_gamma   90.00
#
_symmetry.space_group_name_H-M   'P 1'
#
loop_
_entity.id
_entity.type
_entity.pdbx_description
1 polymer ?
#
loop_
_entity_poly.entity_id
_entity_poly.type
_entity_poly.pdbx_seq_one_letter_code
_entity_poly.pdbx_strand_id
1 'polypeptide(L)'
;MNRDEFISALKNKKSKFVNETISGDFYLNEFEGIEFDYCIFEADLSGMSLIKTVFIDCTFNKSRLRLISYANNTFENCTLNDCNVDYQSIVEDEKNASRINLTGNFVIELYNVNHGWFEFFMLKNNEECFITESNYVSCDAPKKLLNVLISFIEKQDLKHERWICWSDEPGANIMKLSHNDETITIEVYDTSKESYKIAFINDEELCKESDKLLFSCNVNIYECIKEFLNLYRRIINKLGCKGFEQHWFEYPEKEIQKLSTLIKGQ
;
A
#
# COMPACT_ATOMS: atom_id res chain seq x y z
N MET A 1 -8.29 -28.74 0.80
CA MET A 1 -9.31 -28.67 1.83
C MET A 1 -10.23 -27.50 1.58
N ASN A 2 -11.51 -27.77 1.29
CA ASN A 2 -12.52 -26.72 1.20
C ASN A 2 -13.00 -26.28 2.60
N ARG A 3 -13.79 -25.21 2.65
CA ARG A 3 -14.35 -24.64 3.89
C ARG A 3 -15.00 -25.67 4.80
N ASP A 4 -15.85 -26.54 4.28
CA ASP A 4 -16.64 -27.45 5.11
C ASP A 4 -15.77 -28.58 5.66
N GLU A 5 -14.80 -29.06 4.87
CA GLU A 5 -13.77 -30.00 5.34
C GLU A 5 -12.92 -29.38 6.45
N PHE A 6 -12.54 -28.11 6.30
CA PHE A 6 -11.77 -27.38 7.30
C PHE A 6 -12.55 -27.20 8.61
N ILE A 7 -13.79 -26.72 8.53
CA ILE A 7 -14.67 -26.56 9.69
C ILE A 7 -14.92 -27.92 10.38
N SER A 8 -15.09 -29.00 9.60
CA SER A 8 -15.24 -30.35 10.14
C SER A 8 -13.99 -30.81 10.89
N ALA A 9 -12.80 -30.56 10.33
CA ALA A 9 -11.54 -30.89 10.99
C ALA A 9 -11.37 -30.16 12.34
N LEU A 10 -11.73 -28.88 12.39
CA LEU A 10 -11.71 -28.09 13.63
C LEU A 10 -12.71 -28.59 14.67
N LYS A 11 -13.93 -28.96 14.25
CA LYS A 11 -14.93 -29.60 15.14
C LYS A 11 -14.39 -30.91 15.74
N ASN A 12 -13.54 -31.61 15.00
CA ASN A 12 -12.83 -32.80 15.46
C ASN A 12 -11.54 -32.48 16.24
N LYS A 13 -11.38 -31.23 16.70
CA LYS A 13 -10.24 -30.75 17.51
C LYS A 13 -8.89 -30.86 16.83
N LYS A 14 -8.83 -30.89 15.48
CA LYS A 14 -7.56 -30.74 14.76
C LYS A 14 -7.06 -29.32 14.99
N SER A 15 -5.87 -29.18 15.55
CA SER A 15 -5.25 -27.87 15.85
C SER A 15 -3.98 -27.61 15.04
N LYS A 16 -3.50 -28.58 14.24
CA LYS A 16 -2.34 -28.40 13.36
C LYS A 16 -2.67 -28.89 11.93
N PHE A 17 -2.34 -28.06 10.95
CA PHE A 17 -2.48 -28.33 9.52
C PHE A 17 -1.11 -28.22 8.86
N VAL A 18 -0.77 -29.19 8.01
CA VAL A 18 0.57 -29.28 7.40
C VAL A 18 0.44 -29.62 5.92
N ASN A 19 1.08 -28.85 5.04
CA ASN A 19 1.04 -29.06 3.58
C ASN A 19 -0.38 -29.13 2.99
N GLU A 20 -1.31 -28.34 3.55
CA GLU A 20 -2.70 -28.31 3.10
C GLU A 20 -2.96 -27.07 2.23
N THR A 21 -3.73 -27.23 1.15
CA THR A 21 -4.34 -26.09 0.46
C THR A 21 -5.72 -25.84 1.06
N ILE A 22 -5.96 -24.66 1.61
CA ILE A 22 -7.21 -24.27 2.26
C ILE A 22 -7.90 -23.22 1.39
N SER A 23 -9.13 -23.51 0.96
CA SER A 23 -9.90 -22.62 0.10
C SER A 23 -11.35 -22.49 0.55
N GLY A 24 -11.95 -21.34 0.22
CA GLY A 24 -13.34 -21.03 0.54
C GLY A 24 -13.53 -19.71 1.28
N ASP A 25 -14.77 -19.45 1.68
CA ASP A 25 -15.17 -18.24 2.40
C ASP A 25 -15.33 -18.54 3.90
N PHE A 26 -14.47 -17.93 4.70
CA PHE A 26 -14.43 -18.11 6.15
C PHE A 26 -14.90 -16.85 6.90
N TYR A 27 -15.60 -15.95 6.22
CA TYR A 27 -16.12 -14.71 6.80
C TYR A 27 -16.82 -14.94 8.15
N LEU A 28 -16.43 -14.15 9.16
CA LEU A 28 -16.97 -14.15 10.54
C LEU A 28 -16.81 -15.45 11.34
N ASN A 29 -15.88 -16.32 10.97
CA ASN A 29 -15.52 -17.46 11.82
C ASN A 29 -14.46 -17.06 12.86
N GLU A 30 -14.53 -17.68 14.03
CA GLU A 30 -13.55 -17.53 15.10
C GLU A 30 -12.75 -18.81 15.27
N PHE A 31 -11.43 -18.66 15.36
CA PHE A 31 -10.47 -19.73 15.44
C PHE A 31 -9.41 -19.38 16.49
N GLU A 32 -9.20 -20.28 17.46
CA GLU A 32 -8.22 -20.11 18.52
C GLU A 32 -7.19 -21.24 18.52
N GLY A 33 -5.90 -20.90 18.63
CA GLY A 33 -4.83 -21.85 18.93
C GLY A 33 -4.53 -22.85 17.81
N ILE A 34 -4.64 -22.42 16.56
CA ILE A 34 -4.37 -23.27 15.39
C ILE A 34 -2.98 -22.97 14.82
N GLU A 35 -2.28 -24.02 14.42
CA GLU A 35 -0.99 -23.95 13.75
C GLU A 35 -1.11 -24.41 12.28
N PHE A 36 -0.57 -23.61 11.38
CA PHE A 36 -0.46 -23.89 9.96
C PHE A 36 1.01 -23.92 9.56
N ASP A 37 1.40 -24.96 8.83
CA ASP A 37 2.80 -25.26 8.52
C ASP A 37 2.89 -25.68 7.05
N TYR A 38 3.59 -24.90 6.20
CA TYR A 38 3.62 -25.10 4.73
C TYR A 38 2.23 -25.14 4.06
N CYS A 39 1.25 -24.42 4.60
CA CYS A 39 -0.10 -24.38 4.03
C CYS A 39 -0.23 -23.30 2.94
N ILE A 40 -1.13 -23.54 1.98
CA ILE A 40 -1.51 -22.56 0.95
C ILE A 40 -2.94 -22.11 1.19
N PHE A 41 -3.18 -20.81 1.26
CA PHE A 41 -4.51 -20.21 1.41
C PHE A 41 -4.96 -19.58 0.10
N GLU A 42 -6.13 -20.00 -0.38
CA GLU A 42 -6.85 -19.42 -1.50
C GLU A 42 -8.28 -19.09 -1.04
N ALA A 43 -8.37 -18.18 -0.06
CA ALA A 43 -9.55 -18.04 0.77
C ALA A 43 -9.91 -16.57 1.05
N ASP A 44 -11.20 -16.31 1.25
CA ASP A 44 -11.65 -15.08 1.90
C ASP A 44 -11.61 -15.32 3.42
N LEU A 45 -10.64 -14.72 4.08
CA LEU A 45 -10.45 -14.76 5.53
C LEU A 45 -10.94 -13.46 6.20
N SER A 46 -11.65 -12.60 5.46
CA SER A 46 -12.04 -11.30 5.97
C SER A 46 -12.96 -11.43 7.18
N GLY A 47 -12.81 -10.56 8.18
CA GLY A 47 -13.65 -10.55 9.38
C GLY A 47 -13.50 -11.81 10.25
N MET A 48 -12.51 -12.66 9.99
CA MET A 48 -12.19 -13.77 10.89
C MET A 48 -11.59 -13.25 12.18
N SER A 49 -11.97 -13.87 13.29
CA SER A 49 -11.29 -13.69 14.57
C SER A 49 -10.25 -14.79 14.71
N LEU A 50 -8.97 -14.44 14.52
CA LEU A 50 -7.84 -15.34 14.72
C LEU A 50 -7.22 -15.03 16.09
N ILE A 51 -7.19 -16.02 16.98
CA ILE A 51 -6.66 -15.84 18.33
C ILE A 51 -5.53 -16.85 18.54
N LYS A 52 -4.33 -16.40 18.92
CA LYS A 52 -3.17 -17.28 19.16
C LYS A 52 -2.89 -18.26 18.01
N THR A 53 -3.12 -17.84 16.78
CA THR A 53 -2.93 -18.65 15.57
C THR A 53 -1.52 -18.44 15.04
N VAL A 54 -0.88 -19.52 14.60
CA VAL A 54 0.50 -19.50 14.10
C VAL A 54 0.51 -19.98 12.65
N PHE A 55 1.14 -19.20 11.77
CA PHE A 55 1.39 -19.54 10.38
C PHE A 55 2.90 -19.61 10.17
N ILE A 56 3.40 -20.74 9.69
CA ILE A 56 4.82 -21.00 9.45
C ILE A 56 4.99 -21.45 8.00
N ASP A 57 5.87 -20.79 7.26
CA ASP A 57 6.17 -21.10 5.85
C ASP A 57 4.90 -21.19 4.97
N CYS A 58 3.86 -20.42 5.29
CA CYS A 58 2.57 -20.46 4.60
C CYS A 58 2.52 -19.47 3.44
N THR A 59 1.72 -19.77 2.42
CA THR A 59 1.49 -18.89 1.27
C THR A 59 0.02 -18.51 1.18
N PHE A 60 -0.28 -17.24 1.02
CA PHE A 60 -1.63 -16.73 0.77
C PHE A 60 -1.68 -16.22 -0.66
N ASN A 61 -2.53 -16.83 -1.49
CA ASN A 61 -2.70 -16.48 -2.90
C ASN A 61 -4.09 -15.89 -3.11
N LYS A 62 -4.17 -14.66 -3.64
CA LYS A 62 -5.44 -13.97 -3.94
C LYS A 62 -6.44 -13.94 -2.78
N SER A 63 -5.91 -14.08 -1.57
CA SER A 63 -6.70 -14.18 -0.35
C SER A 63 -7.08 -12.80 0.16
N ARG A 64 -8.21 -12.70 0.86
CA ARG A 64 -8.64 -11.45 1.51
C ARG A 64 -8.45 -11.58 3.01
N LEU A 65 -7.69 -10.65 3.60
CA LEU A 65 -7.24 -10.66 4.99
C LEU A 65 -7.71 -9.40 5.75
N ARG A 66 -8.87 -8.85 5.35
CA ARG A 66 -9.39 -7.59 5.93
C ARG A 66 -10.06 -7.81 7.27
N LEU A 67 -9.94 -6.85 8.19
CA LEU A 67 -10.67 -6.85 9.47
C LEU A 67 -10.45 -8.13 10.31
N ILE A 68 -9.29 -8.77 10.16
CA ILE A 68 -8.93 -9.89 11.02
C ILE A 68 -8.55 -9.31 12.39
N SER A 69 -9.08 -9.88 13.47
CA SER A 69 -8.57 -9.57 14.80
C SER A 69 -7.26 -10.32 14.99
N TYR A 70 -6.14 -9.62 15.25
CA TYR A 70 -4.80 -10.21 15.30
C TYR A 70 -4.27 -10.54 16.70
N ALA A 71 -5.14 -10.72 17.69
CA ALA A 71 -4.72 -10.91 19.07
C ALA A 71 -3.78 -12.13 19.23
N ASN A 72 -2.48 -11.84 19.43
CA ASN A 72 -1.40 -12.82 19.64
C ASN A 72 -1.19 -13.82 18.49
N ASN A 73 -1.46 -13.44 17.24
CA ASN A 73 -1.13 -14.29 16.10
C ASN A 73 0.35 -14.16 15.72
N THR A 74 0.92 -15.21 15.14
CA THR A 74 2.29 -15.22 14.62
C THR A 74 2.27 -15.61 13.16
N PHE A 75 2.95 -14.84 12.33
CA PHE A 75 3.28 -15.21 10.96
C PHE A 75 4.80 -15.33 10.90
N GLU A 76 5.31 -16.45 10.41
CA GLU A 76 6.74 -16.71 10.26
C GLU A 76 6.98 -17.20 8.83
N ASN A 77 7.82 -16.47 8.08
CA ASN A 77 8.16 -16.76 6.69
C ASN A 77 6.94 -16.92 5.77
N CYS A 78 5.87 -16.18 6.06
CA CYS A 78 4.65 -16.26 5.28
C CYS A 78 4.72 -15.37 4.05
N THR A 79 4.12 -15.81 2.94
CA THR A 79 4.12 -15.11 1.66
C THR A 79 2.72 -14.64 1.30
N LEU A 80 2.51 -13.35 0.98
CA LEU A 80 1.21 -12.81 0.54
C LEU A 80 1.23 -12.41 -0.93
N ASN A 81 0.72 -13.26 -1.82
CA ASN A 81 0.64 -13.03 -3.26
C ASN A 81 -0.75 -12.51 -3.67
N ASP A 82 -0.80 -11.31 -4.27
CA ASP A 82 -2.03 -10.67 -4.75
C ASP A 82 -3.15 -10.61 -3.68
N CYS A 83 -2.76 -10.44 -2.42
CA CYS A 83 -3.67 -10.46 -1.29
C CYS A 83 -4.25 -9.07 -1.02
N ASN A 84 -5.52 -9.04 -0.63
CA ASN A 84 -6.18 -7.83 -0.18
C ASN A 84 -6.14 -7.76 1.35
N VAL A 85 -5.20 -6.96 1.86
CA VAL A 85 -4.85 -6.90 3.28
C VAL A 85 -5.25 -5.55 3.87
N ASP A 86 -5.73 -5.54 5.12
CA ASP A 86 -5.85 -4.30 5.90
C ASP A 86 -4.61 -4.15 6.80
N TYR A 87 -3.56 -3.51 6.30
CA TYR A 87 -2.24 -3.55 6.94
C TYR A 87 -2.20 -2.95 8.35
N GLN A 88 -3.07 -1.99 8.68
CA GLN A 88 -3.14 -1.44 10.04
C GLN A 88 -3.40 -2.52 11.08
N SER A 89 -4.17 -3.56 10.71
CA SER A 89 -4.47 -4.68 11.60
C SER A 89 -3.29 -5.66 11.79
N ILE A 90 -2.34 -5.72 10.85
CA ILE A 90 -1.13 -6.56 10.93
C ILE A 90 -0.02 -5.89 11.77
N VAL A 91 0.10 -4.57 11.68
CA VAL A 91 1.26 -3.81 12.18
C VAL A 91 1.11 -3.33 13.64
N GLU A 92 -0.06 -3.46 14.27
CA GLU A 92 -0.26 -3.11 15.69
C GLU A 92 0.62 -3.91 16.68
N ASP A 93 1.31 -4.98 16.22
CA ASP A 93 2.38 -5.65 16.94
C ASP A 93 3.67 -5.57 16.09
N GLU A 94 4.60 -4.67 16.43
CA GLU A 94 5.87 -4.43 15.71
C GLU A 94 6.67 -5.71 15.43
N LYS A 95 6.48 -6.77 16.23
CA LYS A 95 7.14 -8.07 16.01
C LYS A 95 6.62 -8.81 14.77
N ASN A 96 5.37 -8.61 14.39
CA ASN A 96 4.72 -9.34 13.31
C ASN A 96 5.07 -8.79 11.92
N ALA A 97 5.31 -7.48 11.79
CA ALA A 97 5.65 -6.84 10.51
C ALA A 97 6.95 -7.39 9.89
N SER A 98 7.96 -7.69 10.71
CA SER A 98 9.26 -8.21 10.25
C SER A 98 9.26 -9.65 9.70
N ARG A 99 8.13 -10.37 9.84
CA ARG A 99 8.06 -11.82 9.59
C ARG A 99 7.12 -12.23 8.45
N ILE A 100 6.45 -11.25 7.82
CA ILE A 100 5.58 -11.46 6.66
C ILE A 100 6.31 -10.96 5.42
N ASN A 101 6.51 -11.85 4.46
CA ASN A 101 7.09 -11.56 3.16
C ASN A 101 5.98 -11.12 2.19
N LEU A 102 6.00 -9.83 1.82
CA LEU A 102 4.99 -9.21 0.97
C LEU A 102 5.46 -9.25 -0.48
N THR A 103 5.55 -10.44 -1.04
CA THR A 103 5.88 -10.60 -2.47
C THR A 103 4.66 -10.33 -3.32
N GLY A 104 4.72 -9.32 -4.19
CA GLY A 104 3.67 -9.12 -5.20
C GLY A 104 2.73 -7.95 -4.93
N ASN A 105 2.37 -7.63 -3.69
CA ASN A 105 1.46 -6.50 -3.43
C ASN A 105 2.21 -5.17 -3.43
N PHE A 106 1.72 -4.19 -4.19
CA PHE A 106 2.09 -2.80 -3.96
C PHE A 106 1.23 -2.24 -2.82
N VAL A 107 1.86 -1.62 -1.85
CA VAL A 107 1.20 -1.08 -0.66
C VAL A 107 1.60 0.35 -0.47
N ILE A 108 0.63 1.19 -0.15
CA ILE A 108 0.87 2.55 0.33
C ILE A 108 0.21 2.70 1.68
N GLU A 109 0.93 3.23 2.67
CA GLU A 109 0.34 3.51 3.97
C GLU A 109 0.63 4.91 4.47
N LEU A 110 -0.37 5.46 5.15
CA LEU A 110 -0.25 6.77 5.76
C LEU A 110 0.63 6.65 7.01
N TYR A 111 1.72 7.41 7.04
CA TYR A 111 2.46 7.63 8.27
C TYR A 111 1.88 8.84 9.02
N ASN A 112 1.76 9.98 8.35
CA ASN A 112 1.34 11.22 8.98
C ASN A 112 0.72 12.23 7.99
N VAL A 113 -0.30 12.97 8.44
CA VAL A 113 -0.68 14.26 7.86
C VAL A 113 -0.92 15.20 9.03
N ASN A 114 0.06 16.03 9.38
CA ASN A 114 -0.03 16.93 10.51
C ASN A 114 0.98 18.07 10.40
N HIS A 115 0.64 19.24 10.93
CA HIS A 115 1.55 20.40 11.07
C HIS A 115 2.34 20.79 9.80
N GLY A 116 1.73 20.67 8.61
CA GLY A 116 2.42 21.00 7.36
C GLY A 116 3.32 19.89 6.84
N TRP A 117 3.12 18.65 7.29
CA TRP A 117 3.80 17.44 6.79
C TRP A 117 2.80 16.42 6.23
N PHE A 118 3.15 15.80 5.11
CA PHE A 118 2.45 14.68 4.49
C PHE A 118 3.46 13.56 4.26
N GLU A 119 3.27 12.45 4.96
CA GLU A 119 4.24 11.37 5.04
C GLU A 119 3.55 10.03 4.80
N PHE A 120 4.11 9.23 3.91
CA PHE A 120 3.62 7.89 3.62
C PHE A 120 4.79 6.97 3.26
N PHE A 121 4.56 5.68 3.42
CA PHE A 121 5.51 4.69 2.93
C PHE A 121 4.92 3.93 1.74
N MET A 122 5.81 3.51 0.84
CA MET A 122 5.52 2.56 -0.23
C MET A 122 6.27 1.26 0.03
N LEU A 123 5.62 0.14 -0.25
CA LEU A 123 6.23 -1.18 -0.14
C LEU A 123 5.90 -2.02 -1.37
N LYS A 124 6.91 -2.67 -1.94
CA LYS A 124 6.76 -3.68 -2.99
C LYS A 124 7.89 -4.70 -2.89
N ASN A 125 7.56 -6.00 -2.85
CA ASN A 125 8.57 -7.07 -2.86
C ASN A 125 9.64 -6.92 -1.76
N ASN A 126 9.24 -6.45 -0.57
CA ASN A 126 10.11 -6.10 0.57
C ASN A 126 11.08 -4.92 0.34
N GLU A 127 10.98 -4.20 -0.76
CA GLU A 127 11.61 -2.89 -0.88
C GLU A 127 10.66 -1.85 -0.32
N GLU A 128 11.16 -1.04 0.61
CA GLU A 128 10.42 0.04 1.26
C GLU A 128 10.98 1.40 0.85
N CYS A 129 10.09 2.38 0.73
CA CYS A 129 10.46 3.75 0.48
C CYS A 129 9.59 4.68 1.30
N PHE A 130 10.23 5.52 2.12
CA PHE A 130 9.54 6.56 2.87
C PHE A 130 9.53 7.85 2.06
N ILE A 131 8.34 8.42 1.87
CA ILE A 131 8.13 9.65 1.14
C ILE A 131 7.58 10.71 2.08
N THR A 132 8.19 11.89 2.00
CA THR A 132 7.93 13.03 2.86
C THR A 132 7.70 14.26 1.99
N GLU A 133 6.60 14.98 2.23
CA GLU A 133 6.39 16.34 1.73
C GLU A 133 6.16 17.27 2.91
N SER A 134 6.87 18.39 2.95
CA SER A 134 6.55 19.55 3.76
C SER A 134 5.85 20.61 2.91
N ASN A 135 4.98 21.40 3.53
CA ASN A 135 4.39 22.55 2.86
C ASN A 135 5.30 23.80 2.86
N TYR A 136 6.56 23.68 3.31
CA TYR A 136 7.53 24.78 3.46
C TYR A 136 7.71 25.59 2.17
N VAL A 137 7.86 24.91 1.04
CA VAL A 137 7.99 25.53 -0.28
C VAL A 137 6.65 25.72 -0.98
N SER A 138 5.52 25.52 -0.29
CA SER A 138 4.17 25.65 -0.85
C SER A 138 3.90 24.75 -2.08
N CYS A 139 4.55 23.59 -2.14
CA CYS A 139 4.34 22.58 -3.17
C CYS A 139 3.37 21.50 -2.66
N ASP A 140 2.37 21.14 -3.47
CA ASP A 140 1.43 20.06 -3.17
C ASP A 140 1.76 18.83 -4.04
N ALA A 141 2.89 18.19 -3.75
CA ALA A 141 3.32 16.97 -4.43
C ALA A 141 2.25 15.85 -4.40
N PRO A 142 1.50 15.61 -3.30
CA PRO A 142 0.40 14.66 -3.28
C PRO A 142 -0.67 14.95 -4.35
N LYS A 143 -1.12 16.20 -4.48
CA LYS A 143 -2.09 16.57 -5.52
C LYS A 143 -1.50 16.51 -6.93
N LYS A 144 -0.22 16.88 -7.11
CA LYS A 144 0.48 16.72 -8.40
C LYS A 144 0.50 15.25 -8.85
N LEU A 145 0.77 14.32 -7.92
CA LEU A 145 0.75 12.88 -8.17
C LEU A 145 -0.61 12.40 -8.67
N LEU A 146 -1.70 12.78 -8.00
CA LEU A 146 -3.05 12.40 -8.44
C LEU A 146 -3.33 12.91 -9.87
N ASN A 147 -2.90 14.12 -10.20
CA ASN A 147 -3.06 14.68 -11.53
C ASN A 147 -2.26 13.93 -12.61
N VAL A 148 -1.04 13.47 -12.28
CA VAL A 148 -0.25 12.61 -13.18
C VAL A 148 -0.95 11.27 -13.42
N LEU A 149 -1.48 10.63 -12.37
CA LEU A 149 -2.21 9.36 -12.52
C LEU A 149 -3.47 9.52 -13.39
N ILE A 150 -4.18 10.65 -13.26
CA ILE A 150 -5.31 11.00 -14.12
C ILE A 150 -4.85 11.14 -15.58
N SER A 151 -3.76 11.87 -15.84
CA SER A 151 -3.29 12.12 -17.21
C SER A 151 -2.86 10.83 -17.92
N PHE A 152 -2.27 9.89 -17.18
CA PHE A 152 -1.89 8.57 -17.68
C PHE A 152 -3.11 7.73 -18.08
N ILE A 153 -4.16 7.67 -17.24
CA ILE A 153 -5.37 6.90 -17.60
C ILE A 153 -6.12 7.54 -18.77
N GLU A 154 -6.31 8.85 -18.75
CA GLU A 154 -7.10 9.52 -19.79
C GLU A 154 -6.39 9.57 -21.14
N LYS A 155 -5.12 9.12 -21.20
CA LYS A 155 -4.26 9.18 -22.38
C LYS A 155 -4.21 10.58 -23.00
N GLN A 156 -4.39 11.60 -22.16
CA GLN A 156 -4.29 13.01 -22.56
C GLN A 156 -2.83 13.44 -22.74
N ASP A 157 -1.92 12.57 -22.30
CA ASP A 157 -0.52 12.86 -22.14
C ASP A 157 0.32 12.04 -23.12
N LEU A 158 0.94 12.72 -24.08
CA LEU A 158 1.88 12.10 -25.04
C LEU A 158 3.24 11.78 -24.39
N LYS A 159 3.53 12.37 -23.24
CA LYS A 159 4.78 12.12 -22.51
C LYS A 159 4.54 10.93 -21.57
N HIS A 160 5.21 9.81 -21.86
CA HIS A 160 5.14 8.56 -21.09
C HIS A 160 5.84 8.62 -19.73
N GLU A 161 6.44 9.75 -19.39
CA GLU A 161 7.24 9.95 -18.18
C GLU A 161 6.84 11.28 -17.51
N ARG A 162 6.78 11.26 -16.17
CA ARG A 162 6.53 12.41 -15.32
C ARG A 162 7.43 12.41 -14.11
N TRP A 163 7.82 13.60 -13.66
CA TRP A 163 8.71 13.79 -12.53
C TRP A 163 8.07 14.70 -11.49
N ILE A 164 8.12 14.28 -10.22
CA ILE A 164 7.53 15.00 -9.10
C ILE A 164 8.61 15.20 -8.03
N CYS A 165 8.88 16.44 -7.68
CA CYS A 165 9.70 16.78 -6.52
C CYS A 165 8.86 16.61 -5.26
N TRP A 166 9.38 15.82 -4.33
CA TRP A 166 8.89 15.65 -2.98
C TRP A 166 9.79 16.43 -2.02
N SER A 167 9.31 17.57 -1.55
CA SER A 167 10.05 18.59 -0.83
C SER A 167 10.12 18.29 0.66
N ASP A 168 11.30 17.99 1.17
CA ASP A 168 11.58 17.87 2.60
C ASP A 168 12.25 19.17 3.13
N GLU A 169 12.46 19.28 4.44
CA GLU A 169 13.12 20.41 5.10
C GLU A 169 14.51 20.01 5.66
N PRO A 170 15.64 20.33 4.99
CA PRO A 170 15.81 21.03 3.73
C PRO A 170 15.93 20.12 2.49
N GLY A 171 15.80 18.80 2.64
CA GLY A 171 16.07 17.80 1.59
C GLY A 171 14.99 17.72 0.50
N ALA A 172 15.14 16.81 -0.44
CA ALA A 172 14.07 16.44 -1.37
C ALA A 172 14.29 15.04 -1.93
N ASN A 173 13.20 14.39 -2.31
CA ASN A 173 13.23 13.20 -3.15
C ASN A 173 12.59 13.52 -4.50
N ILE A 174 12.98 12.81 -5.55
CA ILE A 174 12.41 12.96 -6.88
C ILE A 174 11.74 11.64 -7.26
N MET A 175 10.42 11.68 -7.45
CA MET A 175 9.65 10.54 -7.92
C MET A 175 9.45 10.63 -9.43
N LYS A 176 9.97 9.65 -10.15
CA LYS A 176 9.70 9.42 -11.56
C LYS A 176 8.58 8.40 -11.72
N LEU A 177 7.62 8.72 -12.58
CA LEU A 177 6.51 7.88 -12.95
C LEU A 177 6.57 7.66 -14.46
N SER A 178 6.76 6.41 -14.89
CA SER A 178 6.71 6.03 -16.30
C SER A 178 5.53 5.10 -16.53
N HIS A 179 4.75 5.30 -17.59
CA HIS A 179 3.66 4.39 -17.92
C HIS A 179 3.88 3.68 -19.25
N ASN A 180 3.52 2.39 -19.29
CA ASN A 180 3.41 1.61 -20.51
C ASN A 180 2.17 0.70 -20.40
N ASP A 181 1.20 0.92 -21.28
CA ASP A 181 -0.11 0.26 -21.24
C ASP A 181 -0.77 0.32 -19.84
N GLU A 182 -0.90 -0.81 -19.17
CA GLU A 182 -1.49 -0.93 -17.83
C GLU A 182 -0.44 -0.98 -16.71
N THR A 183 0.85 -0.85 -17.03
CA THR A 183 1.93 -0.88 -16.04
C THR A 183 2.46 0.53 -15.81
N ILE A 184 2.63 0.90 -14.54
CA ILE A 184 3.37 2.08 -14.13
C ILE A 184 4.66 1.63 -13.42
N THR A 185 5.78 2.21 -13.82
CA THR A 185 7.06 2.13 -13.14
C THR A 185 7.21 3.34 -12.25
N ILE A 186 7.43 3.12 -10.95
CA ILE A 186 7.67 4.14 -9.95
C ILE A 186 9.12 4.04 -9.53
N GLU A 187 9.88 5.11 -9.71
CA GLU A 187 11.26 5.21 -9.25
C GLU A 187 11.40 6.42 -8.35
N VAL A 188 12.08 6.26 -7.21
CA VAL A 188 12.36 7.36 -6.28
C VAL A 188 13.84 7.54 -6.19
N TYR A 189 14.28 8.76 -6.42
CA TYR A 189 15.67 9.17 -6.41
C TYR A 189 15.92 10.17 -5.28
N ASP A 190 17.07 10.03 -4.63
CA ASP A 190 17.66 11.06 -3.79
C ASP A 190 18.18 12.22 -4.66
N THR A 191 18.37 13.39 -4.06
CA THR A 191 19.01 14.55 -4.69
C THR A 191 19.96 15.27 -3.74
N SER A 192 21.08 15.74 -4.28
CA SER A 192 22.03 16.59 -3.58
C SER A 192 21.57 18.05 -3.46
N LYS A 193 20.41 18.41 -4.05
CA LYS A 193 19.83 19.75 -3.97
C LYS A 193 18.81 19.86 -2.85
N GLU A 194 18.79 21.03 -2.22
CA GLU A 194 17.73 21.39 -1.27
C GLU A 194 16.41 21.65 -2.01
N SER A 195 15.29 21.31 -1.37
CA SER A 195 13.94 21.38 -1.96
C SER A 195 13.62 22.72 -2.63
N TYR A 196 13.91 23.84 -1.96
CA TYR A 196 13.60 25.18 -2.50
C TYR A 196 14.32 25.52 -3.81
N LYS A 197 15.38 24.80 -4.18
CA LYS A 197 16.10 24.99 -5.45
C LYS A 197 15.43 24.25 -6.61
N ILE A 198 14.68 23.18 -6.33
CA ILE A 198 14.18 22.26 -7.36
C ILE A 198 12.65 22.08 -7.34
N ALA A 199 11.92 22.52 -6.31
CA ALA A 199 10.47 22.29 -6.18
C ALA A 199 9.61 22.88 -7.32
N PHE A 200 10.14 23.85 -8.07
CA PHE A 200 9.43 24.59 -9.12
C PHE A 200 10.02 24.43 -10.53
N ILE A 201 11.07 23.62 -10.69
CA ILE A 201 11.61 23.36 -12.03
C ILE A 201 10.72 22.35 -12.77
N ASN A 202 10.82 22.33 -14.10
CA ASN A 202 10.02 21.43 -14.92
C ASN A 202 10.63 20.02 -14.98
N ASP A 203 9.88 19.05 -15.47
CA ASP A 203 10.30 17.64 -15.61
C ASP A 203 11.64 17.44 -16.32
N GLU A 204 11.94 18.23 -17.37
CA GLU A 204 13.17 18.11 -18.19
C GLU A 204 14.43 18.61 -17.45
N GLU A 205 14.24 19.45 -16.44
CA GLU A 205 15.29 19.90 -15.55
C GLU A 205 15.36 19.01 -14.31
N LEU A 206 14.22 18.60 -13.76
CA LEU A 206 14.14 17.76 -12.56
C LEU A 206 14.83 16.41 -12.74
N CYS A 207 14.76 15.82 -13.94
CA CYS A 207 15.46 14.56 -14.23
C CYS A 207 16.99 14.68 -14.08
N LYS A 208 17.57 15.87 -14.29
CA LYS A 208 19.03 16.11 -14.19
C LYS A 208 19.51 16.26 -12.75
N GLU A 209 18.58 16.48 -11.82
CA GLU A 209 18.87 16.64 -10.39
C GLU A 209 18.72 15.32 -9.61
N SER A 210 18.37 14.22 -10.29
CA SER A 210 18.30 12.88 -9.70
C SER A 210 19.70 12.27 -9.55
N ASP A 211 20.04 11.84 -8.34
CA ASP A 211 21.39 11.34 -8.01
C ASP A 211 21.41 9.82 -7.78
N LYS A 212 20.75 9.35 -6.72
CA LYS A 212 20.80 7.95 -6.29
C LYS A 212 19.41 7.33 -6.31
N LEU A 213 19.24 6.21 -7.02
CA LEU A 213 18.01 5.42 -6.93
C LEU A 213 17.85 4.83 -5.53
N LEU A 214 16.74 5.16 -4.87
CA LEU A 214 16.36 4.70 -3.54
C LEU A 214 15.36 3.54 -3.61
N PHE A 215 14.46 3.57 -4.60
CA PHE A 215 13.37 2.61 -4.73
C PHE A 215 12.93 2.50 -6.19
N SER A 216 12.60 1.29 -6.64
CA SER A 216 12.06 1.05 -7.97
C SER A 216 11.03 -0.08 -7.93
N CYS A 217 9.84 0.18 -8.46
CA CYS A 217 8.84 -0.86 -8.58
C CYS A 217 8.02 -0.75 -9.87
N ASN A 218 7.50 -1.90 -10.31
CA ASN A 218 6.50 -1.99 -11.36
C ASN A 218 5.19 -2.47 -10.74
N VAL A 219 4.10 -1.77 -11.06
CA VAL A 219 2.77 -2.07 -10.54
C VAL A 219 1.73 -1.81 -11.63
N ASN A 220 0.61 -2.54 -11.57
CA ASN A 220 -0.52 -2.23 -12.42
C ASN A 220 -1.07 -0.83 -12.06
N ILE A 221 -1.35 0.02 -13.05
CA ILE A 221 -1.79 1.40 -12.83
C ILE A 221 -3.09 1.47 -12.00
N TYR A 222 -4.01 0.52 -12.20
CA TYR A 222 -5.25 0.46 -11.45
C TYR A 222 -5.05 0.01 -10.01
N GLU A 223 -4.09 -0.88 -9.75
CA GLU A 223 -3.66 -1.25 -8.39
C GLU A 223 -3.03 -0.05 -7.68
N CYS A 224 -2.10 0.65 -8.34
CA CYS A 224 -1.48 1.86 -7.82
C CYS A 224 -2.51 2.93 -7.43
N ILE A 225 -3.49 3.19 -8.29
CA ILE A 225 -4.54 4.18 -8.02
C ILE A 225 -5.43 3.73 -6.86
N LYS A 226 -5.79 2.45 -6.77
CA LYS A 226 -6.56 1.92 -5.63
C LYS A 226 -5.84 2.18 -4.32
N GLU A 227 -4.53 1.97 -4.27
CA GLU A 227 -3.73 2.23 -3.06
C GLU A 227 -3.67 3.72 -2.68
N PHE A 228 -3.51 4.63 -3.64
CA PHE A 228 -3.62 6.06 -3.35
C PHE A 228 -5.03 6.48 -2.91
N LEU A 229 -6.09 5.95 -3.52
CA LEU A 229 -7.46 6.23 -3.08
C LEU A 229 -7.71 5.69 -1.65
N ASN A 230 -7.16 4.51 -1.32
CA ASN A 230 -7.21 3.96 0.03
C ASN A 230 -6.45 4.84 1.03
N LEU A 231 -5.30 5.40 0.65
CA LEU A 231 -4.53 6.36 1.46
C LEU A 231 -5.40 7.56 1.84
N TYR A 232 -6.01 8.24 0.88
CA TYR A 232 -6.87 9.40 1.15
C TYR A 232 -8.12 9.03 1.96
N ARG A 233 -8.71 7.85 1.74
CA ARG A 233 -9.81 7.37 2.57
C ARG A 233 -9.40 7.22 4.04
N ARG A 234 -8.22 6.67 4.31
CA ARG A 234 -7.68 6.55 5.69
C ARG A 234 -7.44 7.92 6.31
N ILE A 235 -6.87 8.87 5.56
CA ILE A 235 -6.68 10.26 6.00
C ILE A 235 -8.02 10.88 6.43
N ILE A 236 -9.04 10.80 5.57
CA ILE A 236 -10.36 11.39 5.84
C ILE A 236 -11.08 10.70 7.00
N ASN A 237 -10.96 9.38 7.14
CA ASN A 237 -11.51 8.68 8.29
C ASN A 237 -10.85 9.15 9.60
N LYS A 238 -9.56 9.49 9.58
CA LYS A 238 -8.80 9.94 10.76
C LYS A 238 -9.05 11.41 11.11
N LEU A 239 -9.04 12.29 10.10
CA LEU A 239 -9.02 13.75 10.31
C LEU A 239 -10.31 14.46 9.86
N GLY A 240 -11.08 13.85 8.96
CA GLY A 240 -12.09 14.54 8.16
C GLY A 240 -11.48 15.55 7.17
N CYS A 241 -12.28 16.07 6.23
CA CYS A 241 -11.77 17.01 5.21
C CYS A 241 -11.25 18.31 5.84
N LYS A 242 -12.01 18.87 6.80
CA LYS A 242 -11.59 20.10 7.50
C LYS A 242 -10.32 19.89 8.33
N GLY A 243 -10.14 18.72 8.93
CA GLY A 243 -8.91 18.41 9.67
C GLY A 243 -7.71 18.27 8.73
N PHE A 244 -7.89 17.65 7.56
CA PHE A 244 -6.87 17.62 6.52
C PHE A 244 -6.43 19.04 6.14
N GLU A 245 -7.38 19.93 5.83
CA GLU A 245 -7.10 21.31 5.42
C GLU A 245 -6.49 22.19 6.54
N GLN A 246 -6.65 21.81 7.80
CA GLN A 246 -5.97 22.47 8.92
C GLN A 246 -4.49 22.09 9.01
N HIS A 247 -4.13 20.92 8.49
CA HIS A 247 -2.80 20.35 8.61
C HIS A 247 -2.03 20.33 7.28
N TRP A 248 -2.72 20.50 6.16
CA TRP A 248 -2.21 20.42 4.80
C TRP A 248 -2.90 21.46 3.90
N PHE A 249 -2.77 21.29 2.58
CA PHE A 249 -3.50 22.05 1.56
C PHE A 249 -4.99 21.67 1.47
N GLU A 250 -5.70 22.30 0.52
CA GLU A 250 -7.06 21.95 0.13
C GLU A 250 -7.17 20.44 -0.16
N TYR A 251 -8.21 19.80 0.38
CA TYR A 251 -8.44 18.39 0.10
C TYR A 251 -8.70 18.17 -1.41
N PRO A 252 -7.96 17.28 -2.10
CA PRO A 252 -8.05 17.11 -3.56
C PRO A 252 -9.27 16.27 -3.97
N GLU A 253 -10.46 16.72 -3.58
CA GLU A 253 -11.72 16.01 -3.78
C GLU A 253 -12.00 15.74 -5.27
N LYS A 254 -11.72 16.73 -6.13
CA LYS A 254 -11.96 16.64 -7.57
C LYS A 254 -11.11 15.54 -8.20
N GLU A 255 -9.83 15.48 -7.87
CA GLU A 255 -8.90 14.49 -8.37
C GLU A 255 -9.27 13.08 -7.88
N ILE A 256 -9.60 12.94 -6.59
CA ILE A 256 -10.02 11.67 -5.98
C ILE A 256 -11.31 11.14 -6.62
N GLN A 257 -12.32 12.00 -6.80
CA GLN A 257 -13.58 11.62 -7.45
C GLN A 257 -13.37 11.21 -8.91
N LYS A 258 -12.50 11.92 -9.62
CA LYS A 258 -12.15 11.63 -11.02
C LYS A 258 -11.47 10.26 -11.15
N LEU A 259 -10.42 10.01 -10.37
CA LEU A 259 -9.75 8.69 -10.34
C LEU A 259 -10.72 7.57 -9.96
N SER A 260 -11.55 7.78 -8.93
CA SER A 260 -12.56 6.81 -8.51
C SER A 260 -13.55 6.45 -9.62
N THR A 261 -13.88 7.40 -10.50
CA THR A 261 -14.77 7.19 -11.63
C THR A 261 -14.07 6.43 -12.75
N LEU A 262 -12.83 6.81 -13.06
CA LEU A 262 -12.01 6.18 -14.09
C LEU A 262 -11.73 4.69 -13.81
N ILE A 263 -11.50 4.31 -12.55
CA ILE A 263 -11.22 2.91 -12.20
C ILE A 263 -12.47 2.03 -12.03
N LYS A 264 -13.68 2.61 -11.96
CA LYS A 264 -14.94 1.84 -11.87
C LYS A 264 -15.40 1.28 -13.21
N GLY A 265 -14.83 1.77 -14.32
CA GLY A 265 -15.13 1.31 -15.67
C GLY A 265 -14.28 0.12 -16.13
N GLN A 266 -13.51 -0.49 -15.23
CA GLN A 266 -12.56 -1.59 -15.43
C GLN A 266 -12.92 -2.73 -14.48
#